data_AF-A0A7Y3ABK2-F1
#
_entry.id   AF-A0A7Y3ABK2-F1
#
_cell.length_a   1.000
_cell.length_b   1.000
_cell.length_c   1.000
_cell.angle_alpha   90.00
_cell.angle_beta   90.00
_cell.angle_gamma   90.00
#
_symmetry.space_group_name_H-M   'P 1'
#
loop_
_entity.id
_entity.type
_entity.pdbx_description
1 polymer ?
#
loop_
_entity_poly.entity_id
_entity_poly.type
_entity_poly.pdbx_seq_one_letter_code
_entity_poly.pdbx_strand_id
1 'polypeptide(L)' 'LERLTAQNGTLILSGLIHGDQTTSIADRFTSRGFSLMQEEQEKEWSVLRFIKR' A
#
# COMPACT_ATOMS: atom_id res chain seq x y z
N LEU A 1 4.02 -3.53 -10.83
CA LEU A 1 4.21 -2.29 -10.04
C LEU A 1 5.66 -2.10 -9.63
N GLU A 2 6.35 -3.10 -9.09
CA GLU A 2 7.79 -3.01 -8.76
C GLU A 2 8.67 -2.47 -9.88
N ARG A 3 8.48 -2.91 -11.14
CA ARG A 3 9.26 -2.41 -12.29
C ARG A 3 8.87 -0.98 -12.72
N LEU A 4 7.70 -0.50 -12.31
CA LEU A 4 7.11 0.77 -12.77
C LEU A 4 7.27 1.89 -11.73
N THR A 5 7.38 1.55 -10.45
CA THR A 5 7.68 2.51 -9.39
C THR A 5 9.19 2.67 -9.28
N ALA A 6 9.68 3.89 -9.49
CA ALA A 6 11.10 4.22 -9.31
C ALA A 6 11.52 4.10 -7.85
N GLN A 7 12.83 4.09 -7.60
CA GLN A 7 13.33 4.12 -6.22
C GLN A 7 12.91 5.40 -5.51
N ASN A 8 12.51 5.28 -4.24
CA ASN A 8 11.82 6.32 -3.46
C ASN A 8 10.48 6.82 -4.06
N GLY A 9 9.97 6.13 -5.09
CA GLY A 9 8.69 6.45 -5.70
C GLY A 9 7.51 6.03 -4.82
N THR A 10 6.40 6.78 -4.94
CA THR A 10 5.17 6.54 -4.19
C THR A 10 4.23 5.61 -4.94
N LEU A 11 3.63 4.67 -4.22
CA LEU A 11 2.48 3.88 -4.67
C LEU A 11 1.30 4.19 -3.74
N ILE A 12 0.16 4.58 -4.33
CA ILE A 12 -1.09 4.80 -3.59
C ILE A 12 -2.10 3.78 -4.11
N LEU A 13 -2.70 3.01 -3.19
CA LEU A 13 -3.79 2.08 -3.48
C LEU A 13 -5.02 2.58 -2.72
N SER A 14 -6.11 2.86 -3.42
CA SER A 14 -7.37 3.33 -2.85
C SER A 14 -8.53 2.45 -3.29
N GLY A 15 -9.70 2.62 -2.67
CA GLY A 15 -10.88 1.81 -2.96
C GLY A 15 -10.76 0.39 -2.43
N LEU A 16 -9.99 0.19 -1.34
CA LEU A 16 -9.88 -1.08 -0.65
C LEU A 16 -10.94 -1.17 0.45
N ILE A 17 -11.42 -2.37 0.74
CA ILE A 17 -12.24 -2.59 1.93
C ILE A 17 -11.28 -2.81 3.11
N HIS A 18 -11.47 -2.04 4.18
CA HIS A 18 -10.68 -2.16 5.39
C HIS A 18 -10.79 -3.56 6.01
N GLY A 19 -9.68 -4.10 6.54
CA GLY A 19 -9.62 -5.38 7.24
C GLY A 19 -8.57 -6.31 6.64
N ASP A 20 -8.84 -7.60 6.63
CA ASP A 20 -7.87 -8.64 6.20
C ASP A 20 -7.30 -8.38 4.79
N GLN A 21 -8.09 -7.73 3.92
CA GLN A 21 -7.64 -7.33 2.59
C GLN A 21 -6.51 -6.29 2.66
N THR A 22 -6.63 -5.24 3.46
CA THR A 22 -5.58 -4.20 3.56
C THR A 22 -4.32 -4.76 4.20
N THR A 23 -4.45 -5.64 5.20
CA THR A 23 -3.31 -6.34 5.82
C THR A 23 -2.57 -7.22 4.80
N SER A 24 -3.29 -8.08 4.07
CA SER A 24 -2.71 -8.95 3.05
C SER A 24 -2.00 -8.17 1.94
N ILE A 25 -2.58 -7.05 1.50
CA ILE A 25 -1.98 -6.14 0.53
C ILE A 25 -0.70 -5.52 1.10
N ALA A 26 -0.74 -5.00 2.33
CA ALA A 26 0.41 -4.42 2.98
C ALA A 26 1.57 -5.42 3.07
N ASP A 27 1.32 -6.64 3.53
CA ASP A 27 2.32 -7.71 3.63
C ASP A 27 2.92 -8.09 2.27
N ARG A 28 2.07 -8.12 1.23
CA ARG A 28 2.53 -8.41 -0.13
C ARG A 28 3.47 -7.33 -0.65
N PHE A 29 3.19 -6.05 -0.43
CA PHE A 29 4.05 -4.97 -0.91
C PHE A 29 5.30 -4.80 -0.05
N THR A 30 5.22 -4.98 1.26
CA THR A 30 6.38 -4.89 2.16
C THR A 30 7.41 -5.98 1.89
N SER A 31 6.96 -7.22 1.63
CA SER A 31 7.83 -8.32 1.19
C SER A 31 8.48 -8.10 -0.19
N ARG A 32 8.03 -7.09 -0.95
CA ARG A 32 8.49 -6.73 -2.30
C ARG A 32 9.28 -5.42 -2.36
N GLY A 33 9.80 -4.98 -1.21
CA GLY A 33 10.68 -3.81 -1.13
C GLY A 33 9.94 -2.48 -1.05
N PHE A 34 8.66 -2.48 -0.66
CA PHE A 34 7.94 -1.25 -0.33
C PHE A 34 7.88 -1.05 1.19
N SER A 35 7.73 0.20 1.62
CA SER A 35 7.40 0.55 3.01
C SER A 35 5.98 1.07 3.05
N LEU A 36 5.12 0.50 3.88
CA LEU A 36 3.85 1.16 4.20
C LEU A 36 4.16 2.40 5.02
N MET A 37 3.80 3.56 4.49
CA MET A 37 4.01 4.85 5.15
C MET A 37 2.75 5.35 5.82
N GLN A 38 1.58 4.98 5.28
CA GLN A 38 0.30 5.47 5.78
C GLN A 38 -0.83 4.53 5.36
N GLU A 39 -1.77 4.34 6.28
CA GLU A 39 -3.11 3.84 6.01
C GLU A 39 -4.10 4.91 6.48
N GLU A 40 -5.03 5.29 5.62
CA GLU A 40 -6.18 6.13 5.96
C GLU A 40 -7.46 5.35 5.73
N GLN A 41 -8.44 5.55 6.61
CA GLN A 41 -9.74 4.86 6.57
C GLN A 41 -10.88 5.88 6.59
N GLU A 42 -11.86 5.67 5.72
CA GLU A 42 -13.13 6.39 5.65
C GLU A 42 -14.27 5.34 5.61
N LYS A 43 -14.92 5.11 6.76
CA LYS A 43 -15.93 4.04 6.93
C LYS A 43 -15.34 2.65 6.58
N GLU A 44 -15.89 1.99 5.57
CA GLU A 44 -15.41 0.69 5.08
C GLU A 44 -14.23 0.80 4.12
N TRP A 45 -13.94 2.01 3.62
CA TRP A 45 -12.94 2.23 2.59
C TRP A 45 -11.59 2.58 3.19
N SER A 46 -10.53 2.06 2.59
CA SER A 46 -9.15 2.33 2.97
C SER A 46 -8.29 2.75 1.78
N VAL A 47 -7.29 3.57 2.10
CA VAL A 47 -6.21 3.98 1.22
C VAL A 47 -4.88 3.63 1.88
N LEU A 48 -4.00 2.98 1.12
CA LEU A 48 -2.65 2.63 1.55
C LEU A 48 -1.63 3.42 0.73
N ARG A 49 -0.69 4.09 1.40
CA ARG A 49 0.45 4.77 0.77
C ARG A 49 1.75 4.04 1.08
N PHE A 50 2.47 3.67 0.04
CA PHE A 50 3.78 3.04 0.12
C PHE A 50 4.88 3.88 -0.53
N ILE A 51 6.11 3.68 -0.07
CA ILE A 51 7.34 4.17 -0.73
C ILE A 51 8.20 2.97 -1.12
N LYS A 52 8.69 2.93 -2.36
CA LYS A 52 9.65 1.91 -2.81
C LYS A 52 11.05 2.17 -2.26
N ARG A 53 11.66 1.15 -1.66
CA ARG A 53 13.03 1.15 -1.15
C ARG A 53 14.02 0.55 -2.15
#